data_AF-A0A7C5RV71-F1
#
_entry.id   AF-A0A7C5RV71-F1
#
_cell.length_a   1.000
_cell.length_b   1.000
_cell.length_c   1.000
_cell.angle_alpha   90.00
_cell.angle_beta   90.00
_cell.angle_gamma   90.00
#
_symmetry.space_group_name_H-M   'P 1'
#
loop_
_entity.id
_entity.type
_entity.pdbx_description
1 polymer ?
#
loop_
_entity_poly.entity_id
_entity_poly.type
_entity_poly.pdbx_seq_one_letter_code
_entity_poly.pdbx_strand_id
1 'polypeptide(L)'
;MFSVPVAVIPSAGFGTRVLPASKVVSKELFPLYNKPAIHYVVLECVSAGINQVILVLSKRKMDIIRYFQPDSELENFLKIKNKLHLLNDLSVFKGLEIDYVIQEEQLGLGHAILCAKEKVGQRNFAVLLPDDIYISSGKIGVIEKLISVFEREKPLGGVVLVKKVSKDKISRYGVIKPVERKGEDMIYFSGVVEKPKPEEAPSRYAVVGRYVFTPKIFDWLESEGYDESGEIQLAGAFGRFSSENKNALLACLVPGKWLDIGSPDGYISAFREIAKIENPKH
;
A
#
# COMPACT_ATOMS: atom_id res chain seq x y z
N MET A 1 -0.36 8.47 22.25
CA MET A 1 -0.34 9.03 20.88
C MET A 1 0.18 7.93 19.97
N PHE A 2 -0.49 7.63 18.86
CA PHE A 2 -0.03 6.60 17.94
C PHE A 2 1.31 7.02 17.31
N SER A 3 2.24 6.07 17.14
CA SER A 3 3.55 6.31 16.53
C SER A 3 3.46 6.61 15.03
N VAL A 4 2.45 6.02 14.38
CA VAL A 4 2.13 6.09 12.94
C VAL A 4 0.63 6.34 12.79
N PRO A 5 0.13 7.57 13.02
CA PRO A 5 -1.31 7.87 13.00
C PRO A 5 -1.90 7.99 11.58
N VAL A 6 -1.05 8.14 10.55
CA VAL A 6 -1.46 8.42 9.16
C VAL A 6 -1.11 7.25 8.24
N ALA A 7 -1.98 6.97 7.28
CA ALA A 7 -1.64 6.21 6.08
C ALA A 7 -1.81 7.05 4.81
N VAL A 8 -0.96 6.84 3.81
CA VAL A 8 -1.08 7.37 2.45
C VAL A 8 -1.36 6.20 1.50
N ILE A 9 -2.37 6.34 0.64
CA ILE A 9 -2.75 5.28 -0.32
C ILE A 9 -2.66 5.80 -1.77
N PRO A 10 -1.52 5.59 -2.46
CA PRO A 10 -1.32 5.93 -3.86
C PRO A 10 -2.32 5.22 -4.79
N SER A 11 -3.29 5.97 -5.29
CA SER A 11 -4.43 5.45 -6.06
C SER A 11 -4.63 6.15 -7.41
N ALA A 12 -3.82 7.15 -7.76
CA ALA A 12 -4.04 8.01 -8.93
C ALA A 12 -3.92 7.30 -10.30
N GLY A 13 -3.14 6.21 -10.37
CA GLY A 13 -2.73 5.52 -11.60
C GLY A 13 -3.85 5.02 -12.50
N PHE A 14 -3.75 5.25 -13.81
CA PHE A 14 -4.79 4.91 -14.81
C PHE A 14 -5.20 3.43 -14.89
N GLY A 15 -4.48 2.51 -14.25
CA GLY A 15 -4.87 1.09 -14.22
C GLY A 15 -4.84 0.41 -15.60
N THR A 16 -3.88 0.79 -16.46
CA THR A 16 -3.76 0.33 -17.85
C THR A 16 -3.76 -1.19 -18.00
N ARG A 17 -3.16 -1.91 -17.02
CA ARG A 17 -3.10 -3.38 -16.94
C ARG A 17 -4.46 -4.09 -16.85
N VAL A 18 -5.55 -3.36 -16.57
CA VAL A 18 -6.93 -3.89 -16.49
C VAL A 18 -7.93 -3.08 -17.35
N LEU A 19 -7.45 -2.46 -18.42
CA LEU A 19 -8.31 -1.95 -19.50
C LEU A 19 -9.01 -3.12 -20.23
N PRO A 20 -10.23 -2.92 -20.77
CA PRO A 20 -10.94 -1.65 -20.90
C PRO A 20 -11.71 -1.21 -19.65
N ALA A 21 -11.86 -2.06 -18.62
CA ALA A 21 -12.71 -1.76 -17.45
C ALA A 21 -12.27 -0.49 -16.69
N SER A 22 -10.96 -0.31 -16.50
CA SER A 22 -10.37 0.88 -15.86
C SER A 22 -10.50 2.19 -16.66
N LYS A 23 -11.10 2.17 -17.86
CA LYS A 23 -11.43 3.40 -18.60
C LYS A 23 -12.48 4.24 -17.84
N VAL A 24 -13.39 3.59 -17.12
CA VAL A 24 -14.57 4.19 -16.48
C VAL A 24 -14.59 3.98 -14.96
N VAL A 25 -14.23 2.79 -14.48
CA VAL A 25 -14.28 2.45 -13.04
C VAL A 25 -12.87 2.45 -12.46
N SER A 26 -12.64 3.12 -11.33
CA SER A 26 -11.36 3.03 -10.61
C SER A 26 -11.02 1.58 -10.27
N LYS A 27 -9.80 1.10 -10.59
CA LYS A 27 -9.38 -0.30 -10.34
C LYS A 27 -9.41 -0.67 -8.86
N GLU A 28 -9.22 0.32 -7.99
CA GLU A 28 -9.29 0.22 -6.54
C GLU A 28 -10.73 -0.05 -6.04
N LEU A 29 -11.74 0.21 -6.88
CA LEU A 29 -13.14 -0.14 -6.66
C LEU A 29 -13.55 -1.49 -7.28
N PHE A 30 -12.63 -2.23 -7.90
CA PHE A 30 -12.96 -3.57 -8.42
C PHE A 30 -13.30 -4.51 -7.24
N PRO A 31 -14.42 -5.25 -7.30
CA PRO A 31 -14.90 -6.04 -6.17
C PRO A 31 -14.07 -7.32 -5.98
N LEU A 32 -13.61 -7.56 -4.75
CA LEU A 32 -13.15 -8.85 -4.27
C LEU A 32 -14.26 -9.42 -3.39
N TYR A 33 -14.96 -10.42 -3.92
CA TYR A 33 -16.29 -10.84 -3.43
C TYR A 33 -17.30 -9.69 -3.45
N ASN A 34 -17.75 -9.17 -2.29
CA ASN A 34 -18.75 -8.09 -2.19
C ASN A 34 -18.15 -6.70 -1.88
N LYS A 35 -16.85 -6.62 -1.59
CA LYS A 35 -16.15 -5.39 -1.15
C LYS A 35 -15.11 -4.96 -2.19
N PRO A 36 -14.94 -3.66 -2.49
CA PRO A 36 -13.90 -3.20 -3.40
C PRO A 36 -12.50 -3.45 -2.81
N ALA A 37 -11.47 -3.57 -3.65
CA ALA A 37 -10.09 -3.75 -3.20
C ALA A 37 -9.64 -2.74 -2.13
N ILE A 38 -9.99 -1.46 -2.30
CA ILE A 38 -9.66 -0.38 -1.34
C ILE A 38 -10.22 -0.61 0.07
N HIS A 39 -11.35 -1.33 0.21
CA HIS A 39 -11.95 -1.66 1.50
C HIS A 39 -10.95 -2.42 2.39
N TYR A 40 -10.34 -3.48 1.85
CA TYR A 40 -9.42 -4.33 2.61
C TYR A 40 -8.13 -3.59 3.00
N VAL A 41 -7.69 -2.64 2.17
CA VAL A 41 -6.50 -1.81 2.42
C VAL A 41 -6.76 -0.81 3.55
N VAL A 42 -7.91 -0.13 3.54
CA VAL A 42 -8.30 0.80 4.60
C VAL A 42 -8.68 0.06 5.89
N LEU A 43 -9.25 -1.15 5.80
CA LEU A 43 -9.49 -2.04 6.94
C LEU A 43 -8.17 -2.46 7.60
N GLU A 44 -7.11 -2.71 6.82
CA GLU A 44 -5.77 -2.98 7.34
C GLU A 44 -5.22 -1.76 8.13
N CYS A 45 -5.44 -0.53 7.64
CA CYS A 45 -5.10 0.69 8.37
C CYS A 45 -5.82 0.79 9.72
N VAL A 46 -7.16 0.69 9.72
CA VAL A 46 -7.98 0.79 10.94
C VAL A 46 -7.61 -0.29 11.95
N SER A 47 -7.39 -1.53 11.49
CA SER A 47 -7.01 -2.65 12.35
C SER A 47 -5.68 -2.41 13.07
N ALA A 48 -4.77 -1.64 12.46
CA ALA A 48 -3.50 -1.23 13.04
C ALA A 48 -3.55 0.06 13.88
N GLY A 49 -4.74 0.63 14.11
CA GLY A 49 -4.93 1.86 14.89
C GLY A 49 -4.62 3.16 14.14
N ILE A 50 -4.45 3.12 12.81
CA ILE A 50 -4.29 4.31 11.98
C ILE A 50 -5.64 5.05 11.91
N ASN A 51 -5.65 6.35 12.23
CA ASN A 51 -6.89 7.12 12.36
C ASN A 51 -7.08 8.22 11.30
N GLN A 52 -6.09 8.45 10.43
CA GLN A 52 -6.22 9.29 9.24
C GLN A 52 -5.67 8.56 8.00
N VAL A 53 -6.42 8.59 6.89
CA VAL A 53 -6.01 8.06 5.58
C VAL A 53 -6.04 9.19 4.56
N ILE A 54 -4.93 9.40 3.87
CA ILE A 54 -4.77 10.35 2.77
C ILE A 54 -4.76 9.58 1.46
N LEU A 55 -5.83 9.71 0.68
CA LEU A 55 -5.94 9.12 -0.66
C LEU A 55 -5.22 10.02 -1.68
N VAL A 56 -4.23 9.50 -2.40
CA VAL A 56 -3.59 10.23 -3.50
C VAL A 56 -4.29 9.84 -4.80
N LEU A 57 -5.04 10.77 -5.37
CA LEU A 57 -6.00 10.52 -6.45
C LEU A 57 -5.64 11.32 -7.70
N SER A 58 -6.15 10.90 -8.86
CA SER A 58 -6.24 11.77 -10.04
C SER A 58 -7.68 12.27 -10.18
N LYS A 59 -7.90 13.40 -10.87
CA LYS A 59 -9.23 14.05 -11.01
C LYS A 59 -10.36 13.14 -11.47
N ARG A 60 -10.05 12.04 -12.16
CA ARG A 60 -11.02 11.02 -12.63
C ARG A 60 -11.40 9.96 -11.60
N LYS A 61 -10.79 9.95 -10.42
CA LYS A 61 -10.91 8.90 -9.38
C LYS A 61 -11.56 9.37 -8.08
N MET A 62 -12.37 10.41 -8.16
CA MET A 62 -13.16 10.92 -7.01
C MET A 62 -14.25 9.94 -6.57
N ASP A 63 -14.54 8.91 -7.37
CA ASP A 63 -15.40 7.77 -7.03
C ASP A 63 -14.84 6.98 -5.82
N ILE A 64 -13.52 6.88 -5.66
CA ILE A 64 -12.89 6.19 -4.53
C ILE A 64 -13.30 6.83 -3.18
N ILE A 65 -13.37 8.17 -3.11
CA ILE A 65 -13.77 8.88 -1.88
C ILE A 65 -15.22 8.56 -1.53
N ARG A 66 -16.11 8.51 -2.53
CA ARG A 66 -17.55 8.27 -2.32
C ARG A 66 -17.85 6.94 -1.65
N TYR A 67 -16.98 5.94 -1.78
CA TYR A 67 -17.12 4.65 -1.09
C TYR A 67 -17.02 4.76 0.45
N PHE A 68 -16.32 5.79 0.96
CA PHE A 68 -16.12 6.02 2.39
C PHE A 68 -16.95 7.18 2.95
N GLN A 69 -17.70 7.90 2.11
CA GLN A 69 -18.58 8.98 2.54
C GLN A 69 -20.00 8.46 2.84
N PRO A 70 -20.73 9.08 3.79
CA PRO A 70 -22.14 8.77 4.01
C PRO A 70 -22.98 9.04 2.76
N ASP A 71 -23.91 8.14 2.45
CA ASP A 71 -24.89 8.31 1.36
C ASP A 71 -26.29 8.39 1.99
N SER A 72 -26.72 9.62 2.27
CA SER A 72 -27.99 9.87 2.95
C SER A 72 -29.23 9.44 2.15
N GLU A 73 -29.13 9.25 0.83
CA GLU A 73 -30.24 8.72 0.03
C GLU A 73 -30.33 7.19 0.22
N LEU A 74 -29.20 6.50 0.03
CA LEU A 74 -29.09 5.06 0.20
C LEU A 74 -29.39 4.62 1.64
N GLU A 75 -28.85 5.31 2.65
CA GLU A 75 -29.09 5.04 4.07
C GLU A 75 -30.57 5.16 4.43
N ASN A 76 -31.25 6.23 3.98
CA ASN A 76 -32.69 6.40 4.23
C ASN A 76 -33.53 5.36 3.49
N PHE A 77 -33.19 5.04 2.23
CA PHE A 77 -33.85 3.97 1.48
C PHE A 77 -33.72 2.61 2.19
N LEU A 78 -32.51 2.23 2.60
CA LEU A 78 -32.25 0.98 3.32
C LEU A 78 -32.92 0.96 4.70
N LYS A 79 -32.95 2.08 5.41
CA LYS A 79 -33.66 2.24 6.69
C LYS A 79 -35.17 2.01 6.54
N ILE A 80 -35.81 2.65 5.56
CA ILE A 80 -37.24 2.45 5.23
C ILE A 80 -37.54 0.98 4.84
N LYS A 81 -36.59 0.29 4.22
CA LYS A 81 -36.72 -1.13 3.84
C LYS A 81 -36.26 -2.12 4.93
N ASN A 82 -35.90 -1.67 6.14
CA ASN A 82 -35.32 -2.49 7.22
C ASN A 82 -34.05 -3.28 6.81
N LYS A 83 -33.29 -2.75 5.84
CA LYS A 83 -32.08 -3.36 5.24
C LYS A 83 -30.78 -2.61 5.55
N LEU A 84 -30.77 -1.73 6.56
CA LEU A 84 -29.59 -0.95 6.95
C LEU A 84 -28.37 -1.85 7.32
N HIS A 85 -28.62 -3.09 7.75
CA HIS A 85 -27.58 -4.09 8.01
C HIS A 85 -26.68 -4.40 6.80
N LEU A 86 -27.11 -4.09 5.57
CA LEU A 86 -26.28 -4.24 4.37
C LEU A 86 -25.10 -3.25 4.30
N LEU A 87 -25.09 -2.22 5.16
CA LEU A 87 -23.97 -1.28 5.31
C LEU A 87 -23.07 -1.62 6.52
N ASN A 88 -23.30 -2.72 7.23
CA ASN A 88 -22.53 -3.07 8.43
C ASN A 88 -21.02 -3.19 8.17
N ASP A 89 -20.61 -3.68 6.99
CA ASP A 89 -19.21 -3.75 6.57
C ASP A 89 -18.51 -2.37 6.56
N LEU A 90 -19.25 -1.27 6.35
CA LEU A 90 -18.68 0.10 6.37
C LEU A 90 -18.54 0.67 7.79
N SER A 91 -19.22 0.08 8.78
CA SER A 91 -19.26 0.62 10.15
C SER A 91 -17.89 0.63 10.84
N VAL A 92 -16.97 -0.22 10.38
CA VAL A 92 -15.56 -0.28 10.83
C VAL A 92 -14.78 0.99 10.49
N PHE A 93 -15.19 1.76 9.48
CA PHE A 93 -14.56 3.04 9.12
C PHE A 93 -15.15 4.24 9.88
N LYS A 94 -16.12 4.02 10.78
CA LYS A 94 -16.78 5.13 11.49
C LYS A 94 -15.82 5.85 12.44
N GLY A 95 -15.53 7.11 12.14
CA GLY A 95 -14.58 7.93 12.90
C GLY A 95 -13.15 7.87 12.37
N LEU A 96 -12.91 7.14 11.28
CA LEU A 96 -11.70 7.28 10.48
C LEU A 96 -11.76 8.61 9.69
N GLU A 97 -10.70 9.39 9.73
CA GLU A 97 -10.58 10.59 8.90
C GLU A 97 -10.10 10.21 7.49
N ILE A 98 -10.97 10.30 6.49
CA ILE A 98 -10.61 10.16 5.07
C ILE A 98 -10.39 11.56 4.49
N ASP A 99 -9.17 11.83 4.06
CA ASP A 99 -8.80 13.03 3.31
C ASP A 99 -8.11 12.61 1.99
N TYR A 100 -7.86 13.56 1.10
CA TYR A 100 -7.24 13.31 -0.19
C TYR A 100 -6.35 14.45 -0.68
N VAL A 101 -5.50 14.13 -1.66
CA VAL A 101 -4.71 15.07 -2.46
C VAL A 101 -4.79 14.67 -3.93
N ILE A 102 -4.65 15.63 -4.84
CA ILE A 102 -4.65 15.37 -6.28
C ILE A 102 -3.22 15.28 -6.79
N GLN A 103 -2.84 14.10 -7.28
CA GLN A 103 -1.72 13.93 -8.18
C GLN A 103 -2.17 14.29 -9.60
N GLU A 104 -1.82 15.50 -10.03
CA GLU A 104 -2.12 16.00 -11.38
C GLU A 104 -1.35 15.23 -12.45
N GLU A 105 -0.05 14.99 -12.24
CA GLU A 105 0.85 14.35 -13.20
C GLU A 105 1.32 12.96 -12.73
N GLN A 106 1.40 12.01 -13.66
CA GLN A 106 1.67 10.60 -13.38
C GLN A 106 3.17 10.28 -13.27
N LEU A 107 3.90 11.11 -12.53
CA LEU A 107 5.36 11.07 -12.35
C LEU A 107 5.82 9.97 -11.35
N GLY A 108 5.21 8.79 -11.42
CA GLY A 108 5.57 7.63 -10.58
C GLY A 108 5.07 7.65 -9.13
N LEU A 109 5.52 6.65 -8.37
CA LEU A 109 5.11 6.41 -6.98
C LEU A 109 5.74 7.39 -5.97
N GLY A 110 6.99 7.79 -6.19
CA GLY A 110 7.66 8.76 -5.33
C GLY A 110 6.97 10.12 -5.37
N HIS A 111 6.57 10.57 -6.57
CA HIS A 111 5.75 11.76 -6.73
C HIS A 111 4.38 11.63 -6.04
N ALA A 112 3.71 10.48 -6.17
CA ALA A 112 2.45 10.23 -5.47
C ALA A 112 2.58 10.39 -3.95
N ILE A 113 3.69 9.92 -3.37
CA ILE A 113 4.00 10.11 -1.94
C ILE A 113 4.29 11.58 -1.63
N LEU A 114 5.04 12.28 -2.49
CA LEU A 114 5.30 13.73 -2.34
C LEU A 114 4.03 14.58 -2.36
N CYS A 115 3.02 14.24 -3.17
CA CYS A 115 1.73 14.94 -3.16
C CYS A 115 1.05 14.95 -1.77
N ALA A 116 1.37 13.99 -0.89
CA ALA A 116 0.84 13.93 0.48
C ALA A 116 1.70 14.68 1.53
N LYS A 117 2.87 15.22 1.16
CA LYS A 117 3.87 15.81 2.08
C LYS A 117 3.28 16.82 3.06
N GLU A 118 2.53 17.81 2.55
CA GLU A 118 1.92 18.86 3.37
C GLU A 118 0.94 18.29 4.40
N LYS A 119 0.05 17.38 3.96
CA LYS A 119 -0.98 16.78 4.81
C LYS A 119 -0.42 15.79 5.82
N VAL A 120 0.62 15.03 5.49
CA VAL A 120 1.35 14.20 6.46
C VAL A 120 2.08 15.07 7.48
N GLY A 121 2.79 16.10 7.01
CA GLY A 121 3.62 16.97 7.85
C GLY A 121 4.77 16.22 8.51
N GLN A 122 5.08 16.58 9.76
CA GLN A 122 6.17 15.95 10.54
C GLN A 122 5.73 14.70 11.33
N ARG A 123 4.85 13.88 10.74
CA ARG A 123 4.32 12.65 11.35
C ARG A 123 4.86 11.42 10.62
N ASN A 124 5.24 10.37 11.35
CA ASN A 124 5.51 9.08 10.72
C ASN A 124 4.21 8.54 10.11
N PHE A 125 4.31 7.87 8.96
CA PHE A 125 3.15 7.44 8.21
C PHE A 125 3.36 6.10 7.52
N ALA A 126 2.28 5.35 7.36
CA ALA A 126 2.25 4.17 6.52
C ALA A 126 2.04 4.56 5.04
N VAL A 127 2.57 3.78 4.12
CA VAL A 127 2.16 3.80 2.71
C VAL A 127 1.65 2.40 2.36
N LEU A 128 0.45 2.33 1.77
CA LEU A 128 -0.16 1.07 1.34
C LEU A 128 -0.53 1.20 -0.13
N LEU A 129 -0.11 0.25 -0.97
CA LEU A 129 -0.55 0.20 -2.37
C LEU A 129 -1.85 -0.61 -2.49
N PRO A 130 -2.88 -0.10 -3.18
CA PRO A 130 -4.17 -0.76 -3.25
C PRO A 130 -4.21 -1.96 -4.22
N ASP A 131 -3.17 -2.13 -5.03
CA ASP A 131 -2.98 -3.33 -5.88
C ASP A 131 -2.43 -4.53 -5.09
N ASP A 132 -2.00 -4.33 -3.84
CA ASP A 132 -1.46 -5.38 -2.98
C ASP A 132 -2.46 -5.69 -1.85
N ILE A 133 -3.13 -6.84 -1.95
CA ILE A 133 -4.07 -7.33 -0.94
C ILE A 133 -3.38 -8.39 -0.08
N TYR A 134 -3.62 -8.35 1.23
CA TYR A 134 -2.95 -9.18 2.21
C TYR A 134 -3.92 -9.94 3.10
N ILE A 135 -3.79 -11.27 3.08
CA ILE A 135 -4.44 -12.17 4.04
C ILE A 135 -3.38 -12.54 5.08
N SER A 136 -3.47 -11.97 6.28
CA SER A 136 -2.59 -12.37 7.39
C SER A 136 -2.83 -13.83 7.76
N SER A 137 -1.75 -14.56 8.10
CA SER A 137 -1.84 -15.93 8.65
C SER A 137 -1.80 -15.94 10.19
N GLY A 138 -2.05 -14.80 10.83
CA GLY A 138 -2.05 -14.64 12.29
C GLY A 138 -3.03 -13.57 12.74
N LYS A 139 -3.08 -13.32 14.06
CA LYS A 139 -3.99 -12.34 14.67
C LYS A 139 -3.63 -10.87 14.40
N ILE A 140 -2.38 -10.62 14.02
CA ILE A 140 -1.77 -9.30 13.82
C ILE A 140 -1.82 -8.94 12.33
N GLY A 141 -2.16 -7.69 12.02
CA GLY A 141 -2.18 -7.13 10.67
C GLY A 141 -0.78 -6.99 10.07
N VAL A 142 -0.69 -6.90 8.75
CA VAL A 142 0.61 -6.83 8.07
C VAL A 142 1.27 -5.46 8.30
N ILE A 143 0.53 -4.35 8.13
CA ILE A 143 1.02 -3.02 8.51
C ILE A 143 1.23 -2.87 10.03
N GLU A 144 0.40 -3.50 10.87
CA GLU A 144 0.53 -3.51 12.35
C GLU A 144 1.88 -4.11 12.80
N LYS A 145 2.28 -5.24 12.21
CA LYS A 145 3.60 -5.86 12.41
C LYS A 145 4.73 -4.96 11.91
N LEU A 146 4.55 -4.24 10.81
CA LEU A 146 5.53 -3.26 10.31
C LEU A 146 5.69 -2.07 11.29
N ILE A 147 4.59 -1.53 11.82
CA ILE A 147 4.58 -0.46 12.83
C ILE A 147 5.30 -0.95 14.10
N SER A 148 4.97 -2.16 14.58
CA SER A 148 5.63 -2.79 15.74
C SER A 148 7.14 -3.03 15.56
N VAL A 149 7.61 -3.16 14.32
CA VAL A 149 9.04 -3.21 13.98
C VAL A 149 9.63 -1.81 13.93
N PHE A 150 8.94 -0.85 13.31
CA PHE A 150 9.36 0.55 13.21
C PHE A 150 9.53 1.21 14.59
N GLU A 151 8.58 1.02 15.51
CA GLU A 151 8.63 1.54 16.88
C GLU A 151 9.82 1.00 17.69
N ARG A 152 10.15 -0.29 17.50
CA ARG A 152 11.21 -0.99 18.24
C ARG A 152 12.60 -0.68 17.68
N GLU A 153 12.74 -0.75 16.36
CA GLU A 153 14.02 -0.64 15.67
C GLU A 153 14.41 0.81 15.32
N LYS A 154 13.43 1.72 15.27
CA LYS A 154 13.57 3.17 15.02
C LYS A 154 14.52 3.51 13.86
N PRO A 155 14.32 2.91 12.66
CA PRO A 155 15.14 3.23 11.49
C PRO A 155 14.99 4.70 11.12
N LEU A 156 16.08 5.36 10.72
CA LEU A 156 16.07 6.78 10.35
C LEU A 156 15.08 7.08 9.22
N GLY A 157 14.88 6.12 8.32
CA GLY A 157 13.99 6.24 7.18
C GLY A 157 12.70 5.45 7.28
N GLY A 158 12.78 4.13 7.49
CA GLY A 158 11.57 3.33 7.58
C GLY A 158 11.72 1.81 7.54
N VAL A 159 10.56 1.14 7.62
CA VAL A 159 10.40 -0.30 7.46
C VAL A 159 9.60 -0.58 6.18
N VAL A 160 10.07 -1.50 5.34
CA VAL A 160 9.38 -1.92 4.11
C VAL A 160 9.04 -3.41 4.17
N LEU A 161 7.90 -3.80 3.61
CA LEU A 161 7.52 -5.21 3.52
C LEU A 161 8.23 -5.87 2.34
N VAL A 162 8.79 -7.07 2.55
CA VAL A 162 9.33 -7.89 1.46
C VAL A 162 8.77 -9.31 1.47
N LYS A 163 8.64 -9.89 0.28
CA LYS A 163 8.30 -11.31 0.07
C LYS A 163 9.40 -12.01 -0.72
N LYS A 164 9.72 -13.24 -0.32
CA LYS A 164 10.65 -14.11 -1.07
C LYS A 164 9.94 -14.69 -2.29
N VAL A 165 10.32 -14.26 -3.49
CA VAL A 165 9.67 -14.67 -4.75
C VAL A 165 10.40 -15.83 -5.45
N SER A 166 9.73 -16.48 -6.41
CA SER A 166 10.34 -17.45 -7.33
C SER A 166 11.20 -16.75 -8.40
N LYS A 167 12.17 -17.44 -9.02
CA LYS A 167 13.16 -16.78 -9.91
C LYS A 167 12.50 -16.17 -11.17
N ASP A 168 11.50 -16.86 -11.69
CA ASP A 168 10.58 -16.48 -12.78
C ASP A 168 9.72 -15.23 -12.48
N LYS A 169 9.61 -14.80 -11.22
CA LYS A 169 8.82 -13.63 -10.81
C LYS A 169 9.65 -12.40 -10.43
N ILE A 170 10.97 -12.51 -10.41
CA ILE A 170 11.89 -11.43 -10.02
C ILE A 170 11.64 -10.16 -10.83
N SER A 171 11.64 -10.26 -12.17
CA SER A 171 11.57 -9.11 -13.10
C SER A 171 10.21 -8.41 -13.17
N ARG A 172 9.30 -8.70 -12.23
CA ARG A 172 8.01 -8.02 -12.08
C ARG A 172 8.05 -6.92 -11.02
N TYR A 173 9.03 -6.95 -10.11
CA TYR A 173 9.02 -6.18 -8.87
C TYR A 173 10.38 -5.52 -8.59
N GLY A 174 10.39 -4.49 -7.75
CA GLY A 174 11.60 -4.01 -7.09
C GLY A 174 12.16 -5.04 -6.13
N VAL A 175 13.47 -5.29 -6.18
CA VAL A 175 14.18 -6.26 -5.33
C VAL A 175 15.22 -5.56 -4.46
N ILE A 176 15.17 -5.75 -3.14
CA ILE A 176 16.12 -5.12 -2.22
C ILE A 176 17.55 -5.65 -2.41
N LYS A 177 18.54 -4.78 -2.20
CA LYS A 177 19.97 -5.08 -2.05
C LYS A 177 20.28 -5.34 -0.57
N PRO A 178 20.40 -6.60 -0.09
CA PRO A 178 20.60 -6.88 1.33
C PRO A 178 22.00 -6.45 1.79
N VAL A 179 22.09 -5.93 3.01
CA VAL A 179 23.36 -5.60 3.68
C VAL A 179 23.62 -6.56 4.83
N GLU A 180 22.65 -6.68 5.75
CA GLU A 180 22.80 -7.47 6.98
C GLU A 180 21.44 -8.06 7.39
N ARG A 181 21.43 -9.27 7.96
CA ARG A 181 20.22 -9.86 8.56
C ARG A 181 20.14 -9.52 10.04
N LYS A 182 18.94 -9.18 10.51
CA LYS A 182 18.64 -8.95 11.93
C LYS A 182 17.58 -9.95 12.40
N GLY A 183 18.02 -11.04 13.01
CA GLY A 183 17.15 -12.17 13.34
C GLY A 183 16.63 -12.91 12.10
N GLU A 184 15.44 -13.49 12.21
CA GLU A 184 14.84 -14.32 11.15
C GLU A 184 14.01 -13.52 10.14
N ASP A 185 13.34 -12.45 10.60
CA ASP A 185 12.29 -11.76 9.87
C ASP A 185 12.66 -10.32 9.44
N MET A 186 13.90 -9.87 9.63
CA MET A 186 14.34 -8.52 9.26
C MET A 186 15.71 -8.48 8.56
N ILE A 187 15.88 -7.51 7.65
CA ILE A 187 17.07 -7.34 6.80
C ILE A 187 17.36 -5.84 6.58
N TYR A 188 18.53 -5.33 6.98
CA TYR A 188 18.99 -4.00 6.56
C TYR A 188 19.35 -4.02 5.08
N PHE A 189 19.01 -2.99 4.31
CA PHE A 189 19.21 -2.98 2.85
C PHE A 189 19.74 -1.64 2.29
N SER A 190 20.51 -1.70 1.21
CA SER A 190 21.25 -0.57 0.61
C SER A 190 20.56 0.07 -0.61
N GLY A 191 19.24 -0.08 -0.71
CA GLY A 191 18.44 0.33 -1.86
C GLY A 191 17.79 -0.83 -2.59
N VAL A 192 17.11 -0.51 -3.69
CA VAL A 192 16.33 -1.47 -4.51
C VAL A 192 16.87 -1.47 -5.94
N VAL A 193 16.69 -2.57 -6.66
CA VAL A 193 16.83 -2.62 -8.12
C VAL A 193 15.46 -2.93 -8.70
N GLU A 194 14.99 -2.11 -9.63
CA GLU A 194 13.63 -2.19 -10.14
C GLU A 194 13.54 -3.16 -11.33
N LYS A 195 12.69 -4.20 -11.21
CA LYS A 195 12.44 -5.22 -12.25
C LYS A 195 13.72 -5.85 -12.87
N PRO A 196 14.75 -6.22 -12.09
CA PRO A 196 16.02 -6.71 -12.63
C PRO A 196 15.86 -8.00 -13.44
N LYS A 197 16.79 -8.29 -14.34
CA LYS A 197 16.88 -9.64 -14.94
C LYS A 197 17.14 -10.67 -13.83
N PRO A 198 16.64 -11.91 -13.93
CA PRO A 198 16.77 -12.91 -12.87
C PRO A 198 18.21 -13.29 -12.49
N GLU A 199 19.18 -12.99 -13.36
CA GLU A 199 20.63 -13.17 -13.21
C GLU A 199 21.32 -11.96 -12.56
N GLU A 200 20.75 -10.76 -12.73
CA GLU A 200 21.28 -9.47 -12.24
C GLU A 200 20.68 -9.05 -10.89
N ALA A 201 19.71 -9.83 -10.39
CA ALA A 201 18.95 -9.49 -9.20
C ALA A 201 19.77 -9.68 -7.91
N PRO A 202 19.87 -8.65 -7.05
CA PRO A 202 20.73 -8.68 -5.86
C PRO A 202 20.21 -9.60 -4.75
N SER A 203 18.94 -10.04 -4.83
CA SER A 203 18.37 -11.00 -3.90
C SER A 203 17.12 -11.69 -4.48
N ARG A 204 16.38 -12.39 -3.62
CA ARG A 204 15.07 -13.00 -3.92
C ARG A 204 13.93 -12.28 -3.21
N TYR A 205 14.19 -11.13 -2.59
CA TYR A 205 13.25 -10.39 -1.75
C TYR A 205 12.66 -9.23 -2.53
N ALA A 206 11.47 -9.45 -3.10
CA ALA A 206 10.69 -8.41 -3.74
C ALA A 206 10.10 -7.49 -2.66
N VAL A 207 10.20 -6.18 -2.88
CA VAL A 207 9.42 -5.15 -2.18
C VAL A 207 7.95 -5.35 -2.54
N VAL A 208 7.08 -5.15 -1.55
CA VAL A 208 5.63 -5.14 -1.75
C VAL A 208 5.04 -3.90 -1.09
N GLY A 209 3.89 -3.44 -1.55
CA GLY A 209 3.24 -2.17 -1.21
C GLY A 209 2.71 -2.04 0.21
N ARG A 210 3.56 -2.25 1.23
CA ARG A 210 3.37 -1.86 2.62
C ARG A 210 4.68 -1.29 3.14
N TYR A 211 4.64 -0.05 3.58
CA TYR A 211 5.79 0.70 4.08
C TYR A 211 5.39 1.50 5.33
N VAL A 212 6.34 1.79 6.19
CA VAL A 212 6.20 2.74 7.31
C VAL A 212 7.43 3.65 7.30
N PHE A 213 7.23 4.95 7.17
CA PHE A 213 8.29 5.94 6.99
C PHE A 213 8.29 7.03 8.05
N THR A 214 9.48 7.57 8.33
CA THR A 214 9.65 8.88 8.97
C THR A 214 9.34 10.00 7.96
N PRO A 215 9.02 11.24 8.41
CA PRO A 215 8.86 12.40 7.53
C PRO A 215 10.08 12.68 6.65
N LYS A 216 11.26 12.21 7.06
CA LYS A 216 12.50 12.38 6.32
C LYS A 216 12.37 11.81 4.90
N ILE A 217 11.52 10.80 4.66
CA ILE A 217 11.23 10.19 3.33
C ILE A 217 10.94 11.21 2.21
N PHE A 218 10.39 12.38 2.56
CA PHE A 218 10.15 13.43 1.58
C PHE A 218 11.45 14.10 1.07
N ASP A 219 12.51 14.14 1.87
CA ASP A 219 13.74 14.89 1.55
C ASP A 219 14.63 14.20 0.48
N TRP A 220 14.93 12.88 0.57
CA TRP A 220 15.56 12.18 -0.58
C TRP A 220 14.60 12.01 -1.76
N LEU A 221 13.27 11.98 -1.57
CA LEU A 221 12.32 11.97 -2.70
C LEU A 221 12.34 13.28 -3.51
N GLU A 222 12.40 14.44 -2.87
CA GLU A 222 12.56 15.75 -3.54
C GLU A 222 13.93 15.91 -4.22
N SER A 223 14.94 15.16 -3.78
CA SER A 223 16.32 15.28 -4.28
C SER A 223 16.77 14.14 -5.20
N GLU A 224 15.94 13.12 -5.44
CA GLU A 224 16.23 12.01 -6.34
C GLU A 224 16.15 12.41 -7.83
N GLY A 225 15.22 13.30 -8.16
CA GLY A 225 14.90 13.65 -9.54
C GLY A 225 14.06 12.58 -10.24
N TYR A 226 14.18 12.51 -11.57
CA TYR A 226 13.43 11.59 -12.43
C TYR A 226 14.32 10.46 -12.95
N ASP A 227 13.76 9.25 -13.07
CA ASP A 227 14.41 8.12 -13.72
C ASP A 227 14.40 8.22 -15.27
N GLU A 228 14.97 7.23 -15.95
CA GLU A 228 15.00 7.13 -17.42
C GLU A 228 13.61 7.09 -18.07
N SER A 229 12.55 6.84 -17.31
CA SER A 229 11.15 6.83 -17.78
C SER A 229 10.39 8.13 -17.47
N GLY A 230 11.01 9.08 -16.75
CA GLY A 230 10.37 10.32 -16.31
C GLY A 230 9.58 10.19 -15.00
N GLU A 231 9.79 9.12 -14.24
CA GLU A 231 9.12 8.86 -12.96
C GLU A 231 10.05 9.15 -11.76
N ILE A 232 9.51 9.71 -10.68
CA ILE A 232 10.19 9.80 -9.39
C ILE A 232 10.01 8.45 -8.68
N GLN A 233 11.06 7.63 -8.61
CA GLN A 233 10.99 6.29 -8.03
C GLN A 233 11.39 6.24 -6.56
N LEU A 234 10.59 5.53 -5.77
CA LEU A 234 10.90 5.19 -4.38
C LEU A 234 12.18 4.33 -4.27
N ALA A 235 12.46 3.50 -5.28
CA ALA A 235 13.60 2.60 -5.34
C ALA A 235 14.96 3.31 -5.46
N GLY A 236 15.02 4.40 -6.25
CA GLY A 236 16.22 5.22 -6.42
C GLY A 236 16.58 5.93 -5.13
N ALA A 237 15.60 6.64 -4.56
CA ALA A 237 15.73 7.33 -3.27
C ALA A 237 16.30 6.41 -2.19
N PHE A 238 15.80 5.16 -2.07
CA PHE A 238 16.31 4.19 -1.11
C PHE A 238 17.83 3.93 -1.19
N GLY A 239 18.44 4.06 -2.38
CA GLY A 239 19.89 3.97 -2.55
C GLY A 239 20.64 5.14 -1.90
N ARG A 240 20.16 6.37 -2.11
CA ARG A 240 20.69 7.59 -1.46
C ARG A 240 20.54 7.51 0.06
N PHE A 241 19.34 7.13 0.52
CA PHE A 241 18.99 6.93 1.92
C PHE A 241 19.98 6.04 2.69
N SER A 242 20.32 4.86 2.14
CA SER A 242 21.26 3.95 2.79
C SER A 242 22.74 4.31 2.57
N SER A 243 23.05 5.27 1.70
CA SER A 243 24.41 5.85 1.58
C SER A 243 24.70 6.84 2.71
N GLU A 244 23.69 7.59 3.17
CA GLU A 244 23.80 8.51 4.30
C GLU A 244 23.85 7.76 5.65
N ASN A 245 23.13 6.64 5.79
CA ASN A 245 23.18 5.81 6.99
C ASN A 245 22.84 4.33 6.69
N LYS A 246 23.76 3.41 7.02
CA LYS A 246 23.58 1.95 6.79
C LYS A 246 22.32 1.36 7.46
N ASN A 247 21.84 1.99 8.53
CA ASN A 247 20.67 1.56 9.30
C ASN A 247 19.41 2.39 8.96
N ALA A 248 19.42 3.16 7.86
CA ALA A 248 18.29 4.00 7.46
C ALA A 248 17.03 3.19 7.09
N LEU A 249 17.20 2.02 6.47
CA LEU A 249 16.12 1.24 5.88
C LEU A 249 16.17 -0.22 6.30
N LEU A 250 15.02 -0.73 6.75
CA LEU A 250 14.86 -2.11 7.22
C LEU A 250 13.75 -2.80 6.42
N ALA A 251 14.02 -3.97 5.87
CA ALA A 251 13.01 -4.82 5.25
C ALA A 251 12.50 -5.85 6.27
N CYS A 252 11.19 -6.09 6.30
CA CYS A 252 10.54 -7.05 7.19
C CYS A 252 9.80 -8.14 6.39
N LEU A 253 9.85 -9.39 6.88
CA LEU A 253 9.19 -10.56 6.31
C LEU A 253 7.99 -10.96 7.18
N VAL A 254 6.79 -10.55 6.79
CA VAL A 254 5.56 -10.89 7.54
C VAL A 254 4.92 -12.18 7.00
N PRO A 255 4.63 -13.20 7.82
CA PRO A 255 3.83 -14.37 7.43
C PRO A 255 2.44 -13.99 6.90
N GLY A 256 1.89 -14.78 5.99
CA GLY A 256 0.61 -14.49 5.32
C GLY A 256 0.71 -14.55 3.79
N LYS A 257 -0.46 -14.49 3.15
CA LYS A 257 -0.63 -14.61 1.70
C LYS A 257 -0.78 -13.21 1.07
N TRP A 258 0.12 -12.92 0.13
CA TRP A 258 0.07 -11.73 -0.72
C TRP A 258 -0.72 -12.06 -1.99
N LEU A 259 -1.59 -11.14 -2.39
CA LEU A 259 -2.41 -11.18 -3.59
C LEU A 259 -2.19 -9.88 -4.39
N ASP A 260 -1.32 -9.95 -5.40
CA ASP A 260 -1.16 -8.91 -6.44
C ASP A 260 -2.40 -8.91 -7.33
N ILE A 261 -3.23 -7.87 -7.24
CA ILE A 261 -4.41 -7.67 -8.09
C ILE A 261 -4.16 -6.74 -9.27
N GLY A 262 -2.93 -6.27 -9.46
CA GLY A 262 -2.54 -5.36 -10.54
C GLY A 262 -2.48 -6.03 -11.93
N SER A 263 -3.02 -7.24 -12.08
CA SER A 263 -3.12 -7.98 -13.33
C SER A 263 -4.42 -8.80 -13.37
N PRO A 264 -5.01 -9.11 -14.54
CA PRO A 264 -6.26 -9.86 -14.62
C PRO A 264 -6.20 -11.25 -13.94
N ASP A 265 -5.13 -12.02 -14.17
CA ASP A 265 -4.96 -13.34 -13.53
C ASP A 265 -4.77 -13.22 -12.01
N GLY A 266 -4.05 -12.18 -11.56
CA GLY A 266 -3.86 -11.87 -10.15
C GLY A 266 -5.17 -11.51 -9.45
N TYR A 267 -5.96 -10.63 -10.06
CA TYR A 267 -7.31 -10.27 -9.61
C TYR A 267 -8.27 -11.46 -9.57
N ILE A 268 -8.32 -12.30 -10.61
CA ILE A 268 -9.15 -13.53 -10.62
C ILE A 268 -8.71 -14.50 -9.51
N SER A 269 -7.39 -14.63 -9.29
CA SER A 269 -6.85 -15.46 -8.22
C SER A 269 -7.22 -14.90 -6.84
N ALA A 270 -7.09 -13.58 -6.65
CA ALA A 270 -7.46 -12.90 -5.40
C ALA A 270 -8.95 -13.01 -5.09
N PHE A 271 -9.82 -12.79 -6.09
CA PHE A 271 -11.27 -12.92 -5.96
C PHE A 271 -11.64 -14.31 -5.43
N ARG A 272 -11.06 -15.38 -6.00
CA ARG A 272 -11.29 -16.77 -5.58
C ARG A 272 -10.80 -17.07 -4.17
N GLU A 273 -9.76 -16.38 -3.69
CA GLU A 273 -9.24 -16.57 -2.33
C GLU A 273 -10.04 -15.78 -1.29
N ILE A 274 -10.43 -14.54 -1.61
CA ILE A 274 -11.28 -13.70 -0.76
C ILE A 274 -12.70 -14.29 -0.65
N ALA A 275 -13.29 -14.80 -1.74
CA ALA A 275 -14.61 -15.43 -1.72
C ALA A 275 -14.69 -16.63 -0.76
N LYS A 276 -13.63 -17.45 -0.66
CA LYS A 276 -13.55 -18.57 0.31
C LYS A 276 -13.49 -18.11 1.77
N ILE A 277 -13.02 -16.89 2.02
CA ILE A 277 -12.89 -16.31 3.37
C ILE A 277 -14.20 -15.64 3.79
N GLU A 278 -14.79 -14.86 2.90
CA GLU A 278 -16.07 -14.16 3.11
C GLU A 278 -17.27 -15.14 3.08
N ASN A 279 -17.16 -16.26 2.36
CA ASN A 279 -18.21 -17.28 2.26
C ASN A 279 -17.65 -18.72 2.30
N PRO A 280 -17.18 -19.20 3.47
CA PRO A 280 -16.52 -20.51 3.62
C PRO A 280 -17.47 -21.73 3.52
N LYS A 281 -18.65 -21.57 2.90
CA LYS A 281 -19.66 -22.63 2.69
C LYS A 281 -19.88 -22.99 1.22
N HIS A 282 -19.17 -22.33 0.29
CA HIS A 282 -19.28 -22.52 -1.17
C HIS A 282 -17.90 -22.49 -1.85
#